data_AF-A0A328TNK5-F1
#
_entry.id   AF-A0A328TNK5-F1
#
_cell.length_a   1.000
_cell.length_b   1.000
_cell.length_c   1.000
_cell.angle_alpha   90.00
_cell.angle_beta   90.00
_cell.angle_gamma   90.00
#
_symmetry.space_group_name_H-M   'P 1'
#
loop_
_entity.id
_entity.type
_entity.pdbx_description
1 polymer ?
#
loop_
_entity_poly.entity_id
_entity_poly.type
_entity_poly.pdbx_seq_one_letter_code
_entity_poly.pdbx_strand_id
1 'polypeptide(L)'
;MDMTTIPNPIYKPGAYFAFNTTLASRALASNDQKLLIIAQRLHDSATVDALTPVNVFSDDEAALYFGRGSQAHRMARAAIKANQYIQLTVVGLDDAEAGVAATGSVVVNGTASGSGQVRLGICGTTVAVAVSQGDKADDVMASLASAITLQDTLPLSATVGETDGPVTGDAPRRKSGRWC
;
A
#
# COMPACT_ATOMS: atom_id res chain seq x y z
N MET A 1 1.02 52.56 16.94
CA MET A 1 2.44 52.82 17.26
C MET A 1 3.25 51.80 16.48
N ASP A 2 3.99 52.24 15.47
CA ASP A 2 4.86 51.37 14.67
C ASP A 2 5.99 50.84 15.58
N MET A 3 6.06 49.52 15.77
CA MET A 3 7.06 48.85 16.62
C MET A 3 8.32 48.46 15.84
N THR A 4 8.45 48.94 14.60
CA THR A 4 9.60 48.68 13.72
C THR A 4 10.80 49.58 14.06
N THR A 5 10.58 50.68 14.79
CA THR A 5 11.63 51.61 15.19
C THR A 5 11.44 52.05 16.65
N ILE A 6 12.55 52.32 17.34
CA ILE A 6 12.49 52.90 18.69
C ILE A 6 12.02 54.36 18.54
N PRO A 7 10.94 54.78 19.23
CA PRO A 7 10.40 56.13 19.09
C PRO A 7 11.41 57.20 19.55
N ASN A 8 11.63 58.21 18.72
CA ASN A 8 12.42 59.40 19.05
C ASN A 8 11.46 60.58 19.34
N PRO A 9 11.72 61.46 20.33
CA PRO A 9 12.90 61.57 21.18
C PRO A 9 12.87 60.75 22.48
N ILE A 10 14.02 60.17 22.87
CA ILE A 10 14.22 59.49 24.15
C ILE A 10 15.11 60.35 25.06
N TYR A 11 14.60 60.71 26.23
CA TYR A 11 15.28 61.61 27.19
C TYR A 11 15.90 60.90 28.39
N LYS A 12 15.87 59.56 28.42
CA LYS A 12 16.47 58.76 29.49
C LYS A 12 17.48 57.78 28.90
N PRO A 13 18.72 57.74 29.42
CA PRO A 13 19.71 56.77 28.96
C PRO A 13 19.34 55.35 29.41
N GLY A 14 19.50 54.37 28.52
CA GLY A 14 19.20 52.97 28.79
C GLY A 14 19.13 52.11 27.53
N ALA A 15 19.02 50.79 27.69
CA ALA A 15 18.75 49.86 26.60
C ALA A 15 17.24 49.70 26.41
N TYR A 16 16.76 49.97 25.20
CA TYR A 16 15.35 49.81 24.83
C TYR A 16 15.24 48.68 23.81
N PHE A 17 14.44 47.66 24.13
CA PHE A 17 14.10 46.57 23.21
C PHE A 17 12.59 46.44 23.12
N ALA A 18 12.09 46.17 21.92
CA ALA A 18 10.68 45.92 21.65
C ALA A 18 10.54 44.59 20.90
N PHE A 19 9.58 43.77 21.30
CA PHE A 19 9.29 42.51 20.63
C PHE A 19 8.30 42.75 19.49
N ASN A 20 8.79 42.62 18.24
CA ASN A 20 7.94 42.68 17.07
C ASN A 20 7.42 41.27 16.74
N THR A 21 6.15 41.00 17.02
CA THR A 21 5.50 39.71 16.74
C THR A 21 4.65 39.72 15.47
N THR A 22 4.82 40.72 14.59
CA THR A 22 3.98 40.87 13.39
C THR A 22 4.18 39.74 12.38
N LEU A 23 5.39 39.19 12.28
CA LEU A 23 5.74 38.00 11.48
C LEU A 23 5.97 36.74 12.34
N ALA A 24 5.60 36.77 13.61
CA ALA A 24 5.70 35.58 14.45
C ALA A 24 4.72 34.53 13.91
N SER A 25 5.21 33.31 13.67
CA SER A 25 4.37 32.20 13.22
C SER A 25 3.23 31.98 14.22
N ARG A 26 1.99 32.19 13.76
CA ARG A 26 0.77 31.95 14.54
C ARG A 26 0.16 30.57 14.27
N ALA A 27 0.76 29.80 13.36
CA ALA A 27 0.36 28.43 13.14
C ALA A 27 0.66 27.63 14.41
N LEU A 28 -0.23 26.71 14.78
CA LEU A 28 0.13 25.67 15.73
C LEU A 28 1.43 25.02 15.23
N ALA A 29 2.38 24.78 16.13
CA ALA A 29 3.58 24.04 15.79
C ALA A 29 3.16 22.77 15.04
N SER A 30 3.74 22.55 13.85
CA SER A 30 3.44 21.37 13.05
C SER A 30 3.62 20.15 13.95
N ASN A 31 2.55 19.38 14.14
CA ASN A 31 2.61 18.17 14.94
C ASN A 31 3.39 17.14 14.13
N ASP A 32 4.68 17.00 14.43
CA ASP A 32 5.55 16.05 13.76
C ASP A 32 5.14 14.62 14.14
N GLN A 33 4.33 14.01 13.29
CA GLN A 33 3.85 12.65 13.48
C GLN A 33 4.86 11.68 12.88
N LYS A 34 5.51 10.91 13.74
CA LYS A 34 6.46 9.86 13.35
C LYS A 34 5.76 8.51 13.40
N LEU A 35 5.90 7.74 12.33
CA LEU A 35 5.36 6.39 12.21
C LEU A 35 6.47 5.43 11.83
N LEU A 36 6.61 4.36 12.62
CA LEU A 36 7.48 3.24 12.31
C LEU A 36 6.62 2.05 11.86
N ILE A 37 6.92 1.50 10.68
CA ILE A 37 6.32 0.27 10.17
C ILE A 37 7.38 -0.83 10.15
N ILE A 38 7.01 -2.00 10.67
CA ILE A 38 7.83 -3.20 10.70
C ILE A 38 7.03 -4.27 9.95
N ALA A 39 7.49 -4.67 8.76
CA ALA A 39 6.71 -5.52 7.87
C ALA A 39 7.59 -6.37 6.94
N GLN A 40 7.01 -7.44 6.41
CA GLN A 40 7.68 -8.36 5.49
C GLN A 40 8.01 -7.67 4.16
N ARG A 41 9.25 -7.83 3.70
CA ARG A 41 9.75 -7.45 2.38
C ARG A 41 9.88 -8.67 1.49
N LEU A 42 9.87 -8.46 0.17
CA LEU A 42 10.13 -9.51 -0.80
C LEU A 42 11.64 -9.53 -1.11
N HIS A 43 12.38 -10.46 -0.51
CA HIS A 43 13.85 -10.53 -0.57
C HIS A 43 14.41 -10.38 -1.99
N ASP A 44 13.83 -11.08 -2.96
CA ASP A 44 14.33 -11.16 -4.34
C ASP A 44 14.17 -9.87 -5.16
N SER A 45 13.27 -8.97 -4.75
CA SER A 45 12.96 -7.74 -5.49
C SER A 45 13.23 -6.45 -4.69
N ALA A 46 13.61 -6.60 -3.42
CA ALA A 46 13.93 -5.50 -2.52
C ALA A 46 15.36 -5.00 -2.77
N THR A 47 15.54 -3.68 -2.79
CA THR A 47 16.87 -3.05 -2.88
C THR A 47 17.51 -2.78 -1.52
N VAL A 48 16.72 -2.76 -0.45
CA VAL A 48 17.17 -2.50 0.92
C VAL A 48 17.33 -3.80 1.68
N ASP A 49 18.42 -3.93 2.42
CA ASP A 49 18.72 -5.08 3.29
C ASP A 49 17.71 -5.22 4.44
N ALA A 50 17.49 -6.45 4.89
CA ALA A 50 16.63 -6.70 6.05
C ALA A 50 17.11 -5.96 7.30
N LEU A 51 16.16 -5.64 8.17
CA LEU A 51 16.38 -4.96 9.46
C LEU A 51 17.04 -3.57 9.35
N THR A 52 17.06 -2.98 8.16
CA THR A 52 17.57 -1.62 7.95
C THR A 52 16.40 -0.61 7.94
N PRO A 53 16.40 0.38 8.85
CA PRO A 53 15.38 1.42 8.85
C PRO A 53 15.62 2.41 7.71
N VAL A 54 14.60 2.61 6.88
CA VAL A 54 14.63 3.56 5.76
C VAL A 54 13.44 4.50 5.83
N ASN A 55 13.68 5.78 5.57
CA ASN A 55 12.61 6.77 5.46
C ASN A 55 11.98 6.70 4.07
N VAL A 56 10.66 6.69 4.01
CA VAL A 56 9.90 6.48 2.78
C VAL A 56 8.94 7.64 2.58
N PHE A 57 8.98 8.27 1.41
CA PHE A 57 8.15 9.44 1.12
C PHE A 57 7.14 9.21 0.01
N SER A 58 7.28 8.13 -0.76
CA SER A 58 6.38 7.81 -1.87
C SER A 58 6.11 6.31 -1.99
N ASP A 59 5.01 5.98 -2.68
CA ASP A 59 4.61 4.60 -2.96
C ASP A 59 5.65 3.88 -3.84
N ASP A 60 6.14 4.55 -4.89
CA ASP A 60 7.15 3.97 -5.79
C ASP A 60 8.50 3.74 -5.10
N GLU A 61 8.88 4.61 -4.17
CA GLU A 61 10.06 4.42 -3.33
C GLU A 61 9.87 3.21 -2.40
N ALA A 62 8.70 3.07 -1.78
CA ALA A 62 8.36 1.90 -0.96
C ALA A 62 8.41 0.59 -1.77
N ALA A 63 7.90 0.62 -3.01
CA ALA A 63 7.94 -0.49 -3.95
C ALA A 63 9.38 -0.90 -4.31
N LEU A 64 10.26 0.07 -4.53
CA LEU A 64 11.66 -0.19 -4.86
C LEU A 64 12.44 -0.76 -3.66
N TYR A 65 12.20 -0.24 -2.46
CA TYR A 65 12.93 -0.66 -1.26
C TYR A 65 12.52 -2.03 -0.75
N PHE A 66 11.22 -2.34 -0.73
CA PHE A 66 10.70 -3.57 -0.11
C PHE A 66 10.14 -4.59 -1.10
N GLY A 67 10.12 -4.26 -2.39
CA GLY A 67 9.50 -5.07 -3.44
C GLY A 67 8.03 -4.70 -3.69
N ARG A 68 7.63 -4.62 -4.97
CA ARG A 68 6.24 -4.38 -5.36
C ARG A 68 5.33 -5.49 -4.84
N GLY A 69 4.16 -5.11 -4.34
CA GLY A 69 3.19 -6.05 -3.77
C GLY A 69 3.53 -6.58 -2.37
N SER A 70 4.72 -6.31 -1.81
CA SER A 70 5.10 -6.75 -0.44
C SER A 70 4.17 -6.17 0.64
N GLN A 71 4.16 -6.80 1.82
CA GLN A 71 3.39 -6.28 2.96
C GLN A 71 3.86 -4.87 3.35
N ALA A 72 5.17 -4.66 3.40
CA ALA A 72 5.77 -3.35 3.69
C ALA A 72 5.34 -2.27 2.69
N HIS A 73 5.40 -2.55 1.37
CA HIS A 73 4.93 -1.63 0.34
C HIS A 73 3.44 -1.27 0.52
N ARG A 74 2.58 -2.26 0.74
CA ARG A 74 1.14 -2.03 0.91
C ARG A 74 0.82 -1.22 2.17
N MET A 75 1.55 -1.45 3.26
CA MET A 75 1.41 -0.69 4.51
C MET A 75 1.91 0.73 4.35
N ALA A 76 3.06 0.94 3.69
CA ALA A 76 3.60 2.26 3.39
C ALA A 76 2.63 3.08 2.53
N ARG A 77 2.07 2.47 1.47
CA ARG A 77 1.04 3.09 0.64
C ARG A 77 -0.19 3.53 1.44
N ALA A 78 -0.68 2.65 2.31
CA ALA A 78 -1.84 2.93 3.14
C ALA A 78 -1.55 4.09 4.13
N ALA A 79 -0.36 4.11 4.72
CA ALA A 79 0.07 5.17 5.63
C ALA A 79 0.18 6.53 4.92
N ILE A 80 0.85 6.59 3.77
CA ILE A 80 1.01 7.81 2.97
C ILE A 80 -0.35 8.32 2.49
N LYS A 81 -1.25 7.42 2.07
CA LYS A 81 -2.62 7.80 1.66
C LYS A 81 -3.44 8.35 2.83
N ALA A 82 -3.26 7.82 4.03
CA ALA A 82 -3.97 8.30 5.22
C ALA A 82 -3.44 9.66 5.69
N ASN A 83 -2.13 9.87 5.64
CA ASN A 83 -1.51 11.15 5.95
C ASN A 83 -0.28 11.40 5.06
N GLN A 84 -0.40 12.38 4.16
CA GLN A 84 0.64 12.71 3.19
C GLN A 84 1.89 13.37 3.81
N TYR A 85 1.78 13.95 5.01
CA TYR A 85 2.87 14.70 5.67
C TYR A 85 3.51 13.95 6.84
N ILE A 86 3.28 12.64 6.95
CA ILE A 86 3.82 11.82 8.03
C ILE A 86 5.31 11.52 7.81
N GLN A 87 6.11 11.54 8.88
CA GLN A 87 7.47 11.01 8.83
C GLN A 87 7.40 9.48 8.95
N LEU A 88 7.45 8.80 7.81
CA LEU A 88 7.36 7.35 7.73
C LEU A 88 8.76 6.72 7.67
N THR A 89 9.07 5.89 8.67
CA THR A 89 10.22 4.99 8.65
C THR A 89 9.70 3.56 8.53
N VAL A 90 10.28 2.77 7.63
CA VAL A 90 9.91 1.37 7.41
C VAL A 90 11.13 0.48 7.59
N VAL A 91 10.95 -0.63 8.29
CA VAL A 91 11.94 -1.69 8.49
C VAL A 91 11.41 -2.95 7.84
N GLY A 92 12.13 -3.45 6.85
CA GLY A 92 11.83 -4.70 6.14
C GLY A 92 12.31 -5.92 6.92
N LEU A 93 11.50 -6.96 6.97
CA LEU A 93 11.88 -8.29 7.47
C LEU A 93 11.82 -9.30 6.34
N ASP A 94 12.78 -10.21 6.32
CA ASP A 94 12.70 -11.37 5.44
C ASP A 94 11.68 -12.38 5.96
N ASP A 95 11.13 -13.16 5.04
CA ASP A 95 10.26 -14.27 5.39
C ASP A 95 11.02 -15.29 6.24
N ALA A 96 10.32 -15.85 7.24
CA ALA A 96 10.90 -16.90 8.06
C ALA A 96 11.20 -18.13 7.19
N GLU A 97 12.31 -18.85 7.46
CA GLU A 97 12.65 -20.08 6.72
C GLU A 97 11.56 -21.15 6.77
N ALA A 98 10.73 -21.15 7.82
CA ALA A 98 9.57 -22.04 7.96
C ALA A 98 8.28 -21.49 7.32
N GLY A 99 8.32 -20.30 6.74
CA GLY A 99 7.20 -19.66 6.06
C GLY A 99 6.91 -20.34 4.73
N VAL A 100 5.73 -20.94 4.60
CA VAL A 100 5.26 -21.52 3.34
C VAL A 100 4.39 -20.50 2.63
N ALA A 101 4.69 -20.21 1.36
CA ALA A 101 3.87 -19.33 0.53
C ALA A 101 2.43 -19.86 0.44
N ALA A 102 1.45 -18.99 0.67
CA ALA A 102 0.05 -19.38 0.62
C ALA A 102 -0.37 -19.68 -0.83
N THR A 103 -0.85 -20.90 -1.07
CA THR A 103 -1.42 -21.31 -2.36
C THR A 103 -2.94 -21.32 -2.30
N GLY A 104 -3.60 -20.87 -3.36
CA GLY A 104 -5.05 -20.95 -3.51
C GLY A 104 -5.43 -21.25 -4.94
N SER A 105 -6.39 -22.15 -5.13
CA SER A 105 -6.93 -22.50 -6.45
C SER A 105 -8.32 -21.89 -6.63
N VAL A 106 -8.56 -21.27 -7.78
CA VAL A 106 -9.90 -20.85 -8.21
C VAL A 106 -10.23 -21.61 -9.48
N VAL A 107 -11.34 -22.33 -9.48
CA VAL A 107 -11.81 -23.09 -10.64
C VAL A 107 -13.10 -22.48 -11.13
N VAL A 108 -13.09 -22.01 -12.37
CA VAL A 108 -14.30 -21.59 -13.09
C VAL A 108 -14.69 -22.75 -14.00
N ASN A 109 -15.93 -23.23 -13.85
CA ASN A 109 -16.44 -24.35 -14.64
C ASN A 109 -17.63 -23.89 -15.51
N GLY A 110 -17.72 -24.45 -16.71
CA GLY A 110 -18.82 -24.25 -17.65
C GLY A 110 -18.60 -23.13 -18.67
N THR A 111 -19.45 -23.13 -19.71
CA THR A 111 -19.49 -22.09 -20.74
C THR A 111 -20.39 -20.94 -20.30
N ALA A 112 -20.00 -19.71 -20.60
CA ALA A 112 -20.79 -18.53 -20.27
C ALA A 112 -22.14 -18.53 -21.01
N SER A 113 -23.25 -18.64 -20.28
CA SER A 113 -24.60 -18.67 -20.85
C SER A 113 -25.17 -17.28 -21.21
N GLY A 114 -24.50 -16.21 -20.79
CA GLY A 114 -24.90 -14.83 -21.06
C GLY A 114 -23.72 -13.87 -20.88
N SER A 115 -23.88 -12.64 -21.37
CA SER A 115 -22.88 -11.59 -21.21
C SER A 115 -22.91 -10.99 -19.80
N GLY A 116 -21.74 -10.73 -19.24
CA GLY A 116 -21.60 -10.25 -17.88
C GLY A 116 -20.15 -9.97 -17.50
N GLN A 117 -19.88 -9.99 -16.20
CA GLN A 117 -18.54 -9.82 -15.67
C GLN A 117 -18.29 -10.80 -14.53
N VAL A 118 -17.16 -11.47 -14.57
CA VAL A 118 -16.65 -12.26 -13.44
C VAL A 118 -15.78 -11.35 -12.60
N ARG A 119 -16.07 -11.27 -11.28
CA ARG A 119 -15.36 -10.41 -10.34
C ARG A 119 -14.72 -11.25 -9.25
N LEU A 120 -13.41 -11.07 -9.06
CA LEU A 120 -12.64 -11.69 -7.99
C LEU A 120 -12.10 -10.59 -7.07
N GLY A 121 -12.48 -10.65 -5.79
CA GLY A 121 -11.97 -9.74 -4.76
C GLY A 121 -10.68 -10.28 -4.15
N ILE A 122 -9.57 -9.57 -4.33
CA ILE A 122 -8.26 -9.92 -3.81
C ILE A 122 -7.78 -8.77 -2.93
N CYS A 123 -7.62 -9.01 -1.63
CA CYS A 123 -7.02 -8.06 -0.70
C CYS A 123 -7.58 -6.62 -0.76
N GLY A 124 -8.90 -6.52 -0.92
CA GLY A 124 -9.63 -5.25 -1.02
C GLY A 124 -9.74 -4.66 -2.42
N THR A 125 -9.05 -5.22 -3.41
CA THR A 125 -9.13 -4.84 -4.83
C THR A 125 -10.04 -5.81 -5.58
N THR A 126 -10.90 -5.31 -6.46
CA THR A 126 -11.74 -6.17 -7.31
C THR A 126 -11.13 -6.26 -8.70
N VAL A 127 -10.73 -7.46 -9.13
CA VAL A 127 -10.35 -7.76 -10.51
C VAL A 127 -11.60 -8.22 -11.25
N ALA A 128 -11.96 -7.52 -12.31
CA ALA A 128 -13.15 -7.81 -13.11
C ALA A 128 -12.76 -8.13 -14.54
N VAL A 129 -13.28 -9.24 -15.07
CA VAL A 129 -13.10 -9.67 -16.45
C VAL A 129 -14.45 -9.70 -17.13
N ALA A 130 -14.56 -9.06 -18.29
CA ALA A 130 -15.76 -9.12 -19.11
C ALA A 130 -15.87 -10.51 -19.74
N VAL A 131 -17.07 -11.08 -19.70
CA VAL A 131 -17.36 -12.39 -20.27
C VAL A 131 -18.51 -12.23 -21.25
N SER A 132 -18.33 -12.80 -22.44
CA SER A 132 -19.32 -12.82 -23.51
C SER A 132 -20.02 -14.18 -23.57
N GLN A 133 -21.20 -14.22 -24.21
CA GLN A 133 -21.94 -15.46 -24.38
C GLN A 133 -21.12 -16.44 -25.24
N GLY A 134 -20.90 -17.65 -24.74
CA GLY A 134 -20.13 -18.69 -25.43
C GLY A 134 -18.64 -18.76 -25.06
N ASP A 135 -18.12 -17.83 -24.24
CA ASP A 135 -16.75 -17.91 -23.75
C ASP A 135 -16.53 -19.20 -22.95
N LYS A 136 -15.42 -19.88 -23.24
CA LYS A 136 -15.01 -21.08 -22.52
C LYS A 136 -14.36 -20.70 -21.20
N ALA A 137 -14.43 -21.61 -20.23
CA ALA A 137 -13.81 -21.42 -18.92
C ALA A 137 -12.30 -21.13 -19.03
N ASP A 138 -11.60 -21.76 -19.96
CA ASP A 138 -10.16 -21.59 -20.16
C ASP A 138 -9.80 -20.16 -20.62
N ASP A 139 -10.58 -19.59 -21.54
CA ASP A 139 -10.38 -18.24 -22.07
C ASP A 139 -10.62 -17.17 -20.99
N VAL A 140 -11.63 -17.39 -20.14
CA VAL A 140 -11.94 -16.52 -19.00
C VAL A 140 -10.86 -16.62 -17.93
N MET A 141 -10.34 -17.82 -17.66
CA MET A 141 -9.25 -18.03 -16.70
C MET A 141 -7.93 -17.41 -17.17
N ALA A 142 -7.60 -17.50 -18.46
CA ALA A 142 -6.44 -16.81 -19.05
C ALA A 142 -6.59 -15.27 -18.97
N SER A 143 -7.80 -14.77 -19.24
CA SER A 143 -8.11 -13.33 -19.12
C SER A 143 -8.06 -12.85 -17.66
N LEU A 144 -8.42 -13.70 -16.70
CA LEU A 144 -8.33 -13.40 -15.28
C LEU A 144 -6.88 -13.44 -14.78
N ALA A 145 -6.10 -14.44 -15.18
CA ALA A 145 -4.69 -14.54 -14.84
C ALA A 145 -3.91 -13.32 -15.37
N SER A 146 -4.14 -12.92 -16.62
CA SER A 146 -3.53 -11.72 -17.19
C SER A 146 -3.95 -10.44 -16.46
N ALA A 147 -5.24 -10.28 -16.16
CA ALA A 147 -5.74 -9.12 -15.40
C ALA A 147 -5.15 -9.03 -13.99
N ILE A 148 -4.87 -10.17 -13.34
CA ILE A 148 -4.18 -10.22 -12.06
C ILE A 148 -2.71 -9.81 -12.21
N THR A 149 -2.00 -10.36 -13.21
CA THR A 149 -0.58 -10.04 -13.43
C THR A 149 -0.33 -8.59 -13.85
N LEU A 150 -1.33 -7.90 -14.41
CA LEU A 150 -1.24 -6.46 -14.72
C LEU A 150 -1.33 -5.57 -13.46
N GLN A 151 -1.80 -6.11 -12.33
CA GLN A 151 -1.89 -5.38 -11.07
C GLN A 151 -0.70 -5.69 -10.17
N ASP A 152 0.45 -5.10 -10.48
CA ASP A 152 1.73 -5.28 -9.75
C ASP A 152 1.69 -4.92 -8.26
N THR A 153 0.60 -4.32 -7.79
CA THR A 153 0.40 -3.98 -6.36
C THR A 153 -0.20 -5.14 -5.55
N LEU A 154 -0.66 -6.21 -6.21
CA LEU A 154 -1.17 -7.41 -5.55
C LEU A 154 0.00 -8.31 -5.11
N PRO A 155 -0.08 -8.93 -3.92
CA PRO A 155 0.97 -9.80 -3.37
C PRO A 155 0.96 -11.22 -3.97
N LEU A 156 0.30 -11.44 -5.11
CA LEU A 156 0.11 -12.78 -5.66
C LEU A 156 0.41 -12.84 -7.16
N SER A 157 1.09 -13.90 -7.55
CA SER A 157 1.22 -14.32 -8.94
C SER A 157 0.13 -15.37 -9.24
N ALA A 158 -0.64 -15.17 -10.32
CA ALA A 158 -1.60 -16.15 -10.79
C ALA A 158 -1.06 -16.87 -12.03
N THR A 159 -1.12 -18.20 -12.02
CA THR A 159 -0.84 -19.03 -13.18
C THR A 159 -2.06 -19.89 -13.48
N VAL A 160 -2.36 -20.11 -14.76
CA VAL A 160 -3.39 -21.07 -15.17
C VAL A 160 -2.79 -22.48 -15.08
N GLY A 161 -3.38 -23.34 -14.25
CA GLY A 161 -3.03 -24.76 -14.16
C GLY A 161 -4.09 -25.65 -14.80
N GLU A 162 -3.78 -26.94 -14.96
CA GLU A 162 -4.79 -27.94 -15.28
C GLU A 162 -5.79 -28.06 -14.12
N THR A 163 -7.03 -28.45 -14.44
CA THR A 163 -8.06 -28.72 -13.46
C THR A 163 -7.64 -29.90 -12.58
N ASP A 164 -6.99 -29.61 -11.46
CA ASP A 164 -7.00 -30.54 -10.34
C ASP A 164 -8.48 -30.74 -9.95
N GLY A 165 -8.91 -32.00 -9.99
CA GLY A 165 -10.26 -32.42 -9.58
C GLY A 165 -10.61 -31.85 -8.20
N PRO A 166 -11.91 -31.75 -7.86
CA PRO A 166 -12.35 -31.06 -6.66
C PRO A 166 -11.57 -31.57 -5.45
N VAL A 167 -10.80 -30.68 -4.82
CA VAL A 167 -10.14 -30.94 -3.55
C VAL A 167 -11.25 -31.36 -2.59
N THR A 168 -11.36 -32.67 -2.36
CA THR A 168 -12.28 -33.29 -1.41
C THR A 168 -11.69 -33.09 -0.01
N GLY A 169 -11.65 -31.83 0.39
CA GLY A 169 -11.30 -31.38 1.73
C GLY A 169 -12.25 -30.24 2.04
N ASP A 170 -13.37 -30.59 2.66
CA ASP A 170 -14.40 -29.73 3.25
C ASP A 170 -14.15 -28.22 3.12
N ALA A 171 -14.44 -27.67 1.94
CA ALA A 171 -14.34 -26.24 1.69
C ALA A 171 -15.61 -25.59 2.25
N PRO A 172 -15.54 -24.80 3.34
CA PRO A 172 -16.74 -24.17 3.88
C PRO A 172 -17.34 -23.26 2.82
N ARG A 173 -18.54 -23.65 2.37
CA ARG A 173 -19.40 -22.91 1.44
C ARG A 173 -19.49 -21.46 1.88
N ARG A 174 -19.18 -20.55 0.96
CA ARG A 174 -19.25 -19.09 1.10
C ARG A 174 -18.47 -18.54 2.29
N LYS A 175 -17.15 -18.62 2.24
CA LYS A 175 -16.35 -17.55 2.84
C LYS A 175 -16.42 -16.34 1.90
N SER A 176 -17.42 -15.47 2.11
CA SER A 176 -17.29 -14.03 1.79
C SER A 176 -16.23 -13.34 2.68
N GLY A 177 -15.24 -14.11 3.14
CA GLY A 177 -14.11 -13.65 3.89
C GLY A 177 -13.17 -12.96 2.92
N ARG A 178 -13.01 -11.66 3.14
CA ARG A 178 -11.85 -10.88 2.73
C ARG A 178 -10.60 -11.75 2.94
N TRP A 179 -9.99 -12.19 1.85
CA TRP A 179 -8.64 -12.71 1.86
C TRP A 179 -7.74 -11.47 1.87
N CYS A 180 -7.01 -11.29 2.97
CA CYS A 180 -6.68 -10.00 3.58
C CYS A 180 -7.92 -9.23 4.09
#